data_AF-A0A1C6CCL6-F1
#
_entry.id   AF-A0A1C6CCL6-F1
#
_cell.length_a   1.000
_cell.length_b   1.000
_cell.length_c   1.000
_cell.angle_alpha   90.00
_cell.angle_beta   90.00
_cell.angle_gamma   90.00
#
_symmetry.space_group_name_H-M   'P 1'
#
loop_
_entity.id
_entity.type
_entity.pdbx_description
1 polymer ?
#
loop_
_entity_poly.entity_id
_entity_poly.type
_entity_poly.pdbx_seq_one_letter_code
_entity_poly.pdbx_strand_id
1 'polypeptide(L)'
;MTSDSTPVFALEKEALKTEIETGLQVGVDHLEDKPMKRKPVEKYHNTRYLLKQYRKVAYAIQISESDMNVRMEMEHGTRLSTLEVNAELAGVDLSGSKLEGYARTVIRSKNMLQIIKNALNTVRLDPDHGELMYQILYLTYFSERKLANREAILAELERIGFQMSMVTYHSYLNMAIKAIDRILWGYTARDCMEIIKQFLP
;
A
#
# COMPACT_ATOMS: atom_id res chain seq x y z
N MET A 1 -52.72 -40.85 8.10
CA MET A 1 -51.35 -40.61 7.59
C MET A 1 -51.09 -39.14 7.74
N THR A 2 -50.29 -38.78 8.74
CA THR A 2 -50.01 -37.42 9.20
C THR A 2 -49.10 -36.70 8.22
N SER A 3 -49.44 -35.45 7.90
CA SER A 3 -48.74 -34.61 6.94
C SER A 3 -47.37 -34.20 7.47
N ASP A 4 -46.30 -34.74 6.88
CA ASP A 4 -44.94 -34.25 7.05
C ASP A 4 -44.83 -32.84 6.45
N SER A 5 -44.87 -31.84 7.33
CA SER A 5 -44.57 -30.46 6.98
C SER A 5 -43.05 -30.31 7.04
N THR A 6 -42.42 -30.29 5.87
CA THR A 6 -40.96 -30.32 5.68
C THR A 6 -40.29 -29.14 6.42
N PRO A 7 -39.35 -29.38 7.36
CA PRO A 7 -38.74 -28.36 8.23
C PRO A 7 -37.90 -27.30 7.49
N VAL A 8 -37.52 -27.58 6.23
CA VAL A 8 -36.73 -26.69 5.38
C VAL A 8 -37.46 -25.39 5.05
N PHE A 9 -38.78 -25.45 4.78
CA PHE A 9 -39.58 -24.26 4.46
C PHE A 9 -39.80 -23.33 5.67
N ALA A 10 -39.78 -23.88 6.89
CA ALA A 10 -39.90 -23.07 8.10
C ALA A 10 -38.64 -22.23 8.35
N LEU A 11 -37.46 -22.83 8.12
CA LEU A 11 -36.16 -22.16 8.27
C LEU A 11 -35.97 -21.03 7.26
N GLU A 12 -36.37 -21.25 6.00
CA GLU A 12 -36.32 -20.20 4.97
C GLU A 12 -37.26 -19.03 5.29
N LYS A 13 -38.45 -19.33 5.84
CA LYS A 13 -39.42 -18.30 6.26
C LYS A 13 -38.90 -17.48 7.44
N GLU A 14 -38.22 -18.11 8.40
CA GLU A 14 -37.59 -17.41 9.52
C GLU A 14 -36.38 -16.58 9.09
N ALA A 15 -35.55 -17.10 8.18
CA ALA A 15 -34.42 -16.35 7.61
C ALA A 15 -34.89 -15.10 6.87
N LEU A 16 -35.92 -15.24 6.04
CA LEU A 16 -36.51 -14.12 5.30
C LEU A 16 -37.16 -13.08 6.23
N LYS A 17 -37.85 -13.54 7.29
CA LYS A 17 -38.42 -12.64 8.31
C LYS A 17 -37.32 -11.86 9.04
N THR A 18 -36.20 -12.51 9.35
CA THR A 18 -35.04 -11.89 10.01
C THR A 18 -34.38 -10.85 9.10
N GLU A 19 -34.26 -11.14 7.80
CA GLU A 19 -33.69 -10.22 6.81
C GLU A 19 -34.58 -8.98 6.62
N ILE A 20 -35.90 -9.16 6.58
CA ILE A 20 -36.87 -8.06 6.50
C ILE A 20 -36.84 -7.22 7.78
N GLU A 21 -36.83 -7.83 8.97
CA GLU A 21 -36.72 -7.12 10.25
C GLU A 21 -35.41 -6.34 10.34
N THR A 22 -34.30 -6.92 9.88
CA THR A 22 -32.99 -6.25 9.84
C THR A 22 -33.01 -5.08 8.86
N GLY A 23 -33.60 -5.25 7.68
CA GLY A 23 -33.75 -4.18 6.69
C GLY A 23 -34.62 -3.02 7.18
N LEU A 24 -35.73 -3.32 7.90
CA LEU A 24 -36.57 -2.32 8.54
C LEU A 24 -35.83 -1.58 9.66
N GLN A 25 -35.08 -2.29 10.50
CA GLN A 25 -34.31 -1.67 11.58
C GLN A 25 -33.22 -0.74 11.04
N VAL A 26 -32.53 -1.14 9.97
CA VAL A 26 -31.54 -0.30 9.28
C VAL A 26 -32.20 0.95 8.68
N GLY A 27 -33.40 0.81 8.12
CA GLY A 27 -34.19 1.95 7.62
C GLY A 27 -34.63 2.91 8.73
N VAL A 28 -35.03 2.39 9.89
CA VAL A 28 -35.39 3.20 11.07
C VAL A 28 -34.16 3.92 11.64
N ASP A 29 -33.02 3.24 11.68
CA ASP A 29 -31.73 3.83 12.10
C ASP A 29 -31.22 4.92 11.12
N HIS A 30 -31.74 4.97 9.89
CA HIS A 30 -31.48 6.04 8.92
C HIS A 30 -32.39 7.27 9.10
N LEU A 31 -33.56 7.10 9.72
CA LEU A 31 -34.54 8.17 9.96
C LEU A 31 -34.36 8.82 11.34
N GLU A 32 -33.88 8.07 12.32
CA GLU A 32 -33.36 8.62 13.57
C GLU A 32 -31.93 9.10 13.30
N ASP A 33 -31.64 10.40 13.48
CA ASP A 33 -30.31 11.04 13.39
C ASP A 33 -29.28 10.50 14.43
N LYS A 34 -29.28 9.20 14.71
CA LYS A 34 -28.28 8.55 15.55
C LYS A 34 -26.93 8.62 14.84
N PRO A 35 -25.89 9.20 15.47
CA PRO A 35 -24.56 9.17 14.91
C PRO A 35 -24.12 7.72 14.79
N MET A 36 -24.10 7.24 13.54
CA MET A 36 -23.64 5.91 13.18
C MET A 36 -22.22 5.75 13.74
N LYS A 37 -22.06 4.97 14.83
CA LYS A 37 -20.74 4.49 15.27
C LYS A 37 -20.20 3.61 14.15
N ARG A 38 -19.59 4.22 13.13
CA ARG A 38 -18.90 3.52 12.06
C ARG A 38 -17.84 2.66 12.74
N LYS A 39 -18.04 1.34 12.77
CA LYS A 39 -17.00 0.40 13.16
C LYS A 39 -15.75 0.77 12.35
N PRO A 40 -14.55 0.86 12.96
CA PRO A 40 -13.34 1.12 12.20
C PRO A 40 -13.29 0.10 11.07
N VAL A 41 -13.26 0.58 9.83
CA VAL A 41 -13.04 -0.31 8.69
C VAL A 41 -11.61 -0.80 8.85
N GLU A 42 -11.43 -2.03 9.34
CA GLU A 42 -10.17 -2.75 9.26
C GLU A 42 -9.82 -2.89 7.78
N LYS A 43 -9.05 -1.95 7.25
CA LYS A 43 -8.52 -2.09 5.90
C LYS A 43 -7.32 -3.00 6.01
N TYR A 44 -7.43 -4.17 5.38
CA TYR A 44 -6.36 -5.16 5.27
C TYR A 44 -5.25 -4.63 4.35
N HIS A 45 -4.42 -3.70 4.84
CA HIS A 45 -3.20 -3.31 4.15
C HIS A 45 -2.07 -4.23 4.57
N ASN A 46 -1.62 -5.10 3.66
CA ASN A 46 -0.47 -5.95 3.92
C ASN A 46 0.84 -5.24 3.53
N THR A 47 1.10 -4.09 4.15
CA THR A 47 2.31 -3.28 3.92
C THR A 47 3.57 -4.09 4.17
N ARG A 48 3.55 -5.01 5.15
CA ARG A 48 4.66 -5.94 5.38
C ARG A 48 4.91 -6.86 4.18
N TYR A 49 3.86 -7.38 3.54
CA TYR A 49 4.00 -8.21 2.35
C TYR A 49 4.52 -7.39 1.16
N LEU A 50 3.99 -6.18 0.95
CA LEU A 50 4.48 -5.23 -0.06
C LEU A 50 5.99 -5.02 0.09
N LEU A 51 6.45 -4.67 1.29
CA LEU A 51 7.86 -4.44 1.60
C LEU A 51 8.73 -5.70 1.38
N LYS A 52 8.22 -6.90 1.72
CA LYS A 52 8.93 -8.16 1.43
C LYS A 52 9.11 -8.41 -0.06
N GLN A 53 8.15 -8.00 -0.89
CA GLN A 53 8.22 -8.19 -2.35
C GLN A 53 8.97 -7.07 -3.08
N TYR A 54 9.19 -5.92 -2.42
CA TYR A 54 9.75 -4.72 -3.02
C TYR A 54 10.93 -4.97 -3.96
N ARG A 55 11.99 -5.64 -3.48
CA ARG A 55 13.20 -5.88 -4.30
C ARG A 55 12.92 -6.69 -5.57
N LYS A 56 12.08 -7.73 -5.46
CA LYS A 56 11.73 -8.59 -6.60
C LYS A 56 10.92 -7.82 -7.64
N VAL A 57 9.95 -7.04 -7.17
CA VAL A 57 9.10 -6.21 -8.02
C VAL A 57 9.92 -5.08 -8.67
N ALA A 58 10.82 -4.45 -7.91
CA ALA A 58 11.74 -3.45 -8.43
C ALA A 58 12.63 -3.99 -9.56
N TYR A 59 13.20 -5.18 -9.37
CA TYR A 59 13.97 -5.86 -10.41
C TYR A 59 13.12 -6.20 -11.65
N ALA A 60 11.92 -6.78 -11.45
CA ALA A 60 11.03 -7.11 -12.56
C ALA A 60 10.67 -5.86 -13.40
N ILE A 61 10.35 -4.75 -12.74
CA ILE A 61 10.04 -3.48 -13.41
C ILE A 61 11.26 -2.94 -14.17
N GLN A 62 12.47 -3.04 -13.60
CA GLN A 62 13.71 -2.64 -14.29
C GLN A 62 13.93 -3.45 -15.58
N ILE A 63 13.65 -4.75 -15.56
CA ILE A 63 13.73 -5.60 -16.76
C ILE A 63 12.68 -5.17 -17.78
N SER A 64 11.42 -4.97 -17.36
CA SER A 64 10.35 -4.51 -18.26
C SER A 64 10.64 -3.13 -18.86
N GLU A 65 11.24 -2.21 -18.09
CA GLU A 65 11.70 -0.93 -18.60
C GLU A 65 12.81 -1.08 -19.62
N SER A 66 13.78 -1.96 -19.36
CA SER A 66 14.89 -2.21 -20.29
C SER A 66 14.40 -2.81 -21.61
N ASP A 67 13.49 -3.79 -21.56
CA ASP A 67 12.84 -4.38 -22.74
C ASP A 67 11.99 -3.35 -23.50
N MET A 68 11.23 -2.50 -22.78
CA MET A 68 10.48 -1.40 -23.39
C MET A 68 11.39 -0.41 -24.11
N ASN A 69 12.49 0.01 -23.48
CA ASN A 69 13.44 0.95 -24.07
C ASN A 69 14.02 0.40 -25.38
N VAL A 70 14.40 -0.88 -25.44
CA VAL A 70 14.91 -1.50 -26.67
C VAL A 70 13.84 -1.50 -27.77
N ARG A 71 12.59 -1.84 -27.46
CA ARG A 71 11.48 -1.82 -28.43
C ARG A 71 11.21 -0.42 -28.96
N MET A 72 11.16 0.56 -28.06
CA MET A 72 10.96 1.97 -28.41
C MET A 72 12.11 2.53 -29.27
N GLU A 73 13.35 2.16 -28.98
CA GLU A 73 14.50 2.58 -29.78
C GLU A 73 14.42 2.00 -31.19
N MET A 74 14.02 0.74 -31.34
CA MET A 74 13.89 0.09 -32.65
C MET A 74 12.71 0.65 -33.46
N GLU A 75 11.56 0.91 -32.84
CA GLU A 75 10.34 1.33 -33.53
C GLU A 75 10.27 2.85 -33.76
N HIS A 76 10.83 3.64 -32.84
CA HIS A 76 10.64 5.10 -32.81
C HIS A 76 11.93 5.90 -32.57
N GLY A 77 13.09 5.25 -32.45
CA GLY A 77 14.37 5.95 -32.22
C GLY A 77 14.45 6.68 -30.88
N THR A 78 13.64 6.29 -29.89
CA THR A 78 13.48 7.01 -28.62
C THR A 78 13.41 6.05 -27.42
N ARG A 79 13.42 6.59 -26.20
CA ARG A 79 13.35 5.83 -24.95
C ARG A 79 12.12 6.18 -24.14
N LEU A 80 11.76 5.29 -23.22
CA LEU A 80 10.66 5.46 -22.29
C LEU A 80 10.81 6.71 -21.41
N SER A 81 12.05 7.05 -21.03
CA SER A 81 12.35 8.26 -20.24
C SER A 81 11.88 9.56 -20.91
N THR A 82 11.83 9.58 -22.25
CA THR A 82 11.37 10.75 -23.02
C THR A 82 9.86 10.93 -22.91
N LEU A 83 9.10 9.83 -22.78
CA LEU A 83 7.65 9.85 -22.59
C LEU A 83 7.24 10.22 -21.15
N GLU A 84 8.10 9.96 -20.16
CA GLU A 84 7.82 10.29 -18.76
C GLU A 84 7.72 11.81 -18.50
N VAL A 85 8.35 12.62 -19.35
CA VAL A 85 8.46 14.07 -19.15
C VAL A 85 7.45 14.87 -19.97
N ASN A 86 7.11 14.45 -21.20
CA ASN A 86 5.97 14.95 -21.99
C ASN A 86 5.83 14.14 -23.29
N ALA A 87 4.75 13.37 -23.43
CA ALA A 87 4.52 12.55 -24.62
C ALA A 87 4.37 13.37 -25.91
N GLU A 88 3.70 14.52 -25.84
CA GLU A 88 3.49 15.42 -26.99
C GLU A 88 4.79 16.05 -27.50
N LEU A 89 5.72 16.40 -26.60
CA LEU A 89 6.99 17.02 -26.96
C LEU A 89 7.99 16.02 -27.54
N ALA A 90 7.84 14.74 -27.19
CA ALA A 90 8.69 13.67 -27.69
C ALA A 90 8.43 13.33 -29.17
N GLY A 91 7.32 13.80 -29.75
CA GLY A 91 6.91 13.48 -31.12
C GLY A 91 6.56 12.00 -31.34
N VAL A 92 6.38 11.23 -30.26
CA VAL A 92 6.12 9.80 -30.30
C VAL A 92 4.62 9.56 -30.17
N ASP A 93 3.95 9.32 -31.29
CA ASP A 93 2.56 8.85 -31.27
C ASP A 93 2.53 7.33 -31.10
N LEU A 94 2.28 6.89 -29.87
CA LEU A 94 2.04 5.47 -29.57
C LEU A 94 0.57 5.08 -29.76
N SER A 95 -0.33 6.01 -30.10
CA SER A 95 -1.77 5.75 -30.08
C SER A 95 -2.17 4.60 -31.01
N GLY A 96 -2.90 3.63 -30.46
CA GLY A 96 -3.37 2.46 -31.21
C GLY A 96 -2.28 1.41 -31.52
N SER A 97 -1.03 1.62 -31.08
CA SER A 97 0.02 0.61 -31.20
C SER A 97 -0.11 -0.49 -30.14
N LYS A 98 0.41 -1.69 -30.44
CA LYS A 98 0.53 -2.75 -29.42
C LYS A 98 1.47 -2.35 -28.28
N LEU A 99 2.36 -1.38 -28.51
CA LEU A 99 3.35 -0.92 -27.53
C LEU A 99 2.75 0.04 -26.50
N GLU A 100 1.68 0.76 -26.84
CA GLU A 100 1.01 1.74 -25.97
C GLU A 100 0.59 1.15 -24.61
N GLY A 101 -0.12 0.02 -24.64
CA GLY A 101 -0.62 -0.64 -23.43
C GLY A 101 0.52 -1.16 -22.55
N TYR A 102 1.60 -1.65 -23.17
CA TYR A 102 2.78 -2.12 -22.45
C TYR A 102 3.56 -0.95 -21.85
N ALA A 103 3.77 0.14 -22.60
CA ALA A 103 4.43 1.35 -22.12
C ALA A 103 3.69 1.98 -20.94
N ARG A 104 2.35 2.11 -21.03
CA ARG A 104 1.51 2.60 -19.94
C ARG A 104 1.65 1.75 -18.68
N THR A 105 1.68 0.43 -18.82
CA THR A 105 1.87 -0.51 -17.70
C THR A 105 3.24 -0.33 -17.03
N VAL A 106 4.31 -0.22 -17.82
CA VAL A 106 5.67 -0.03 -17.30
C VAL A 106 5.78 1.31 -16.57
N ILE A 107 5.31 2.40 -17.19
CA ILE A 107 5.32 3.75 -16.58
C ILE A 107 4.54 3.74 -15.27
N ARG A 108 3.32 3.16 -15.25
CA ARG A 108 2.52 3.06 -14.04
C ARG A 108 3.26 2.31 -12.94
N SER A 109 3.92 1.20 -13.28
CA SER A 109 4.65 0.38 -12.33
C SER A 109 5.88 1.11 -11.76
N LYS A 110 6.61 1.85 -12.61
CA LYS A 110 7.70 2.74 -12.17
C LYS A 110 7.18 3.82 -11.22
N ASN A 111 6.09 4.49 -11.56
CA ASN A 111 5.46 5.50 -10.71
C ASN A 111 5.06 4.92 -9.34
N MET A 112 4.51 3.70 -9.31
CA MET A 112 4.22 3.02 -8.05
C MET A 112 5.48 2.78 -7.19
N LEU A 113 6.61 2.36 -7.78
CA LEU A 113 7.86 2.25 -7.04
C LEU A 113 8.34 3.60 -6.51
N GLN A 114 8.18 4.68 -7.28
CA GLN A 114 8.55 6.02 -6.83
C GLN A 114 7.69 6.48 -5.66
N ILE A 115 6.39 6.19 -5.67
CA ILE A 115 5.50 6.47 -4.52
C ILE A 115 6.02 5.75 -3.26
N ILE A 116 6.41 4.48 -3.38
CA ILE A 116 6.95 3.71 -2.24
C ILE A 116 8.29 4.30 -1.75
N LYS A 117 9.18 4.67 -2.67
CA LYS A 117 10.47 5.32 -2.32
C LYS A 117 10.25 6.67 -1.63
N ASN A 118 9.30 7.47 -2.13
CA ASN A 118 8.94 8.74 -1.53
C ASN A 118 8.35 8.54 -0.14
N ALA A 119 7.49 7.55 0.05
CA ALA A 119 6.96 7.21 1.37
C ALA A 119 8.07 6.82 2.36
N LEU A 120 9.08 6.06 1.93
CA LEU A 120 10.26 5.77 2.74
C LEU A 120 11.00 7.07 3.13
N ASN A 121 11.24 7.97 2.18
CA ASN A 121 11.88 9.25 2.47
C ASN A 121 11.05 10.12 3.42
N THR A 122 9.71 10.07 3.34
CA THR A 122 8.82 10.76 4.27
C THR A 122 8.93 10.20 5.70
N VAL A 123 9.11 8.88 5.88
CA VAL A 123 9.37 8.29 7.22
C VAL A 123 10.60 8.93 7.87
N ARG A 124 11.62 9.27 7.08
CA ARG A 124 12.85 9.91 7.57
C ARG A 124 12.59 11.26 8.24
N LEU A 125 11.53 11.95 7.82
CA LEU A 125 11.17 13.28 8.30
C LEU A 125 10.37 13.24 9.62
N ASP A 126 10.04 12.04 10.13
CA ASP A 126 9.36 11.90 11.41
C ASP A 126 10.25 12.44 12.55
N PRO A 127 9.75 13.37 13.38
CA PRO A 127 10.53 13.93 14.49
C PRO A 127 10.92 12.86 15.52
N ASP A 128 10.11 11.81 15.66
CA ASP A 128 10.31 10.75 16.65
C ASP A 128 11.01 9.55 16.00
N HIS A 129 12.34 9.60 16.03
CA HIS A 129 13.22 8.54 15.50
C HIS A 129 13.12 8.29 13.99
N GLY A 130 12.71 9.28 13.19
CA GLY A 130 12.55 9.15 11.73
C GLY A 130 13.79 8.60 11.00
N GLU A 131 14.97 9.12 11.35
CA GLU A 131 16.24 8.62 10.79
C GLU A 131 16.45 7.13 11.07
N LEU A 132 16.26 6.71 12.32
CA LEU A 132 16.43 5.31 12.71
C LEU A 132 15.41 4.39 11.99
N MET A 133 14.15 4.83 11.91
CA MET A 133 13.09 4.09 11.21
C MET A 133 13.40 3.96 9.71
N TYR A 134 13.88 5.03 9.09
CA TYR A 134 14.35 5.03 7.70
C TYR A 134 15.47 4.00 7.50
N GLN A 135 16.50 4.02 8.33
CA GLN A 135 17.65 3.11 8.18
C GLN A 135 17.24 1.64 8.37
N ILE A 136 16.38 1.36 9.35
CA ILE A 136 15.84 0.02 9.57
C ILE A 136 15.06 -0.46 8.35
N LEU A 137 14.13 0.34 7.82
CA LEU A 137 13.38 -0.02 6.62
C LEU A 137 14.31 -0.23 5.43
N TYR A 138 15.27 0.68 5.24
CA TYR A 138 16.20 0.65 4.12
C TYR A 138 17.00 -0.65 4.10
N LEU A 139 17.72 -0.95 5.19
CA LEU A 139 18.54 -2.15 5.29
C LEU A 139 17.69 -3.44 5.23
N THR A 140 16.48 -3.42 5.79
CA THR A 140 15.62 -4.61 5.81
C THR A 140 14.99 -4.90 4.46
N TYR A 141 14.49 -3.88 3.75
CA TYR A 141 13.61 -4.06 2.59
C TYR A 141 14.09 -3.39 1.29
N PHE A 142 14.78 -2.25 1.35
CA PHE A 142 15.06 -1.42 0.17
C PHE A 142 16.50 -1.48 -0.34
N SER A 143 17.44 -1.98 0.47
CA SER A 143 18.82 -2.16 0.05
C SER A 143 18.89 -2.99 -1.24
N GLU A 144 19.78 -2.62 -2.17
CA GLU A 144 19.93 -3.34 -3.44
C GLU A 144 20.24 -4.82 -3.22
N ARG A 145 21.14 -5.11 -2.28
CA ARG A 145 21.47 -6.45 -1.84
C ARG A 145 20.77 -6.75 -0.53
N LYS A 146 20.06 -7.87 -0.49
CA LYS A 146 19.48 -8.38 0.75
C LYS A 146 20.62 -8.87 1.65
N LEU A 147 20.70 -8.32 2.86
CA LEU A 147 21.63 -8.80 3.88
C LEU A 147 21.27 -10.24 4.29
N ALA A 148 22.30 -11.04 4.60
CA ALA A 148 22.15 -12.50 4.78
C ALA A 148 21.18 -12.85 5.92
N ASN A 149 21.29 -12.13 7.03
CA ASN A 149 20.51 -12.35 8.24
C ASN A 149 20.29 -11.03 8.98
N ARG A 150 19.60 -11.11 10.13
CA ARG A 150 19.25 -9.92 10.92
C ARG A 150 20.44 -9.40 11.71
N GLU A 151 21.39 -10.26 12.04
CA GLU A 151 22.65 -9.92 12.70
C GLU A 151 23.50 -9.02 11.80
N ALA A 152 23.56 -9.31 10.50
CA ALA A 152 24.21 -8.43 9.52
C ALA A 152 23.52 -7.06 9.40
N ILE A 153 22.19 -7.01 9.56
CA ILE A 153 21.46 -5.73 9.63
C ILE A 153 21.86 -4.96 10.89
N LEU A 154 21.91 -5.62 12.05
CA LEU A 154 22.33 -4.99 13.30
C LEU A 154 23.77 -4.48 13.24
N ALA A 155 24.69 -5.25 12.66
CA ALA A 155 26.07 -4.81 12.49
C ALA A 155 26.18 -3.56 11.61
N GLU A 156 25.39 -3.47 10.54
CA GLU A 156 25.35 -2.30 9.68
C GLU A 156 24.69 -1.09 10.37
N LEU A 157 23.64 -1.32 11.17
CA LEU A 157 23.02 -0.30 12.01
C LEU A 157 24.00 0.25 13.06
N GLU A 158 24.78 -0.63 13.70
CA GLU A 158 25.83 -0.24 14.65
C GLU A 158 26.92 0.59 13.96
N ARG A 159 27.35 0.20 12.75
CA ARG A 159 28.33 0.94 11.95
C ARG A 159 27.91 2.38 11.66
N ILE A 160 26.61 2.63 11.49
CA ILE A 160 26.05 3.96 11.25
C ILE A 160 25.63 4.69 12.54
N GLY A 161 25.93 4.13 13.72
CA GLY A 161 25.71 4.78 15.02
C GLY A 161 24.44 4.36 15.76
N PHE A 162 23.70 3.35 15.29
CA PHE A 162 22.49 2.83 15.92
C PHE A 162 22.72 1.45 16.55
N GLN A 163 23.29 1.45 17.76
CA GLN A 163 23.44 0.23 18.55
C GLN A 163 22.10 -0.17 19.18
N MET A 164 21.70 -1.43 18.99
CA MET A 164 20.48 -1.96 19.61
C MET A 164 20.48 -3.48 19.73
N SER A 165 19.67 -3.98 20.66
CA SER A 165 19.38 -5.42 20.75
C SER A 165 18.45 -5.87 19.62
N MET A 166 18.42 -7.18 19.38
CA MET A 166 17.49 -7.81 18.44
C MET A 166 16.01 -7.50 18.77
N VAL A 167 15.65 -7.45 20.06
CA VAL A 167 14.29 -7.15 20.50
C VAL A 167 13.94 -5.69 20.18
N THR A 168 14.86 -4.77 20.48
CA THR A 168 14.72 -3.35 20.18
C THR A 168 14.57 -3.11 18.68
N TYR A 169 15.37 -3.78 17.86
CA TYR A 169 15.25 -3.77 16.41
C TYR A 169 13.85 -4.22 15.94
N HIS A 170 13.31 -5.29 16.51
CA HIS A 170 11.95 -5.75 16.15
C HIS A 170 10.87 -4.73 16.50
N SER A 171 11.00 -4.07 17.65
CA SER A 171 10.09 -3.00 18.04
C SER A 171 10.13 -1.86 17.03
N TYR A 172 11.32 -1.33 16.74
CA TYR A 172 11.48 -0.22 15.78
C TYR A 172 11.10 -0.60 14.36
N LEU A 173 11.37 -1.84 13.92
CA LEU A 173 10.92 -2.32 12.62
C LEU A 173 9.39 -2.31 12.52
N ASN A 174 8.68 -2.70 13.58
CA ASN A 174 7.22 -2.64 13.61
C ASN A 174 6.72 -1.19 13.63
N MET A 175 7.39 -0.30 14.35
CA MET A 175 7.08 1.13 14.33
C MET A 175 7.26 1.73 12.94
N ALA A 176 8.40 1.46 12.29
CA ALA A 176 8.70 1.96 10.95
C ALA A 176 7.73 1.42 9.89
N ILE A 177 7.34 0.14 9.97
CA ILE A 177 6.32 -0.45 9.09
C ILE A 177 4.97 0.25 9.27
N LYS A 178 4.58 0.59 10.51
CA LYS A 178 3.35 1.36 10.76
C LYS A 178 3.46 2.79 10.25
N ALA A 179 4.63 3.43 10.35
CA ALA A 179 4.84 4.77 9.83
C ALA A 179 4.67 4.81 8.30
N ILE A 180 5.34 3.92 7.57
CA ILE A 180 5.20 3.87 6.10
C ILE A 180 3.81 3.42 5.65
N ASP A 181 3.14 2.55 6.41
CA ASP A 181 1.74 2.16 6.17
C ASP A 181 0.82 3.38 6.21
N ARG A 182 0.92 4.22 7.25
CA ARG A 182 0.13 5.44 7.37
C ARG A 182 0.37 6.43 6.23
N ILE A 183 1.63 6.58 5.80
CA ILE A 183 2.02 7.48 4.71
C ILE A 183 1.46 6.97 3.36
N LEU A 184 1.62 5.67 3.07
CA LEU A 184 1.17 5.08 1.81
C LEU A 184 -0.35 5.11 1.66
N TRP A 185 -1.08 4.83 2.75
CA TRP A 185 -2.53 4.66 2.71
C TRP A 185 -3.31 5.89 3.20
N GLY A 186 -2.61 7.00 3.50
CA GLY A 186 -3.21 8.30 3.80
C GLY A 186 -3.95 8.37 5.14
N TYR A 187 -3.55 7.56 6.13
CA TYR A 187 -4.16 7.60 7.46
C TYR A 187 -3.71 8.79 8.31
N THR A 188 -2.56 9.39 7.98
CA THR A 188 -2.06 10.59 8.65
C THR A 188 -3.10 11.72 8.68
N ALA A 189 -3.86 11.92 7.60
CA ALA A 189 -4.90 12.95 7.57
C ALA A 189 -6.08 12.65 8.53
N ARG A 190 -6.44 11.38 8.74
CA ARG A 190 -7.55 10.99 9.64
C ARG A 190 -7.14 11.07 11.11
N ASP A 191 -5.96 10.57 11.45
CA ASP A 191 -5.43 10.63 12.81
C ASP A 191 -5.20 12.11 13.23
N CYS A 192 -4.71 12.95 12.33
CA CYS A 192 -4.61 14.39 12.56
C CYS A 192 -5.99 15.04 12.77
N MET A 193 -7.03 14.64 12.03
CA MET A 193 -8.38 15.18 12.24
C MET A 193 -8.94 14.83 13.63
N GLU A 194 -8.66 13.64 14.17
CA GLU A 194 -9.09 13.28 15.53
C GLU A 194 -8.38 14.10 16.61
N ILE A 195 -7.08 14.35 16.45
CA ILE A 195 -6.32 15.23 17.33
C ILE A 195 -6.84 16.67 17.23
N ILE A 196 -7.02 17.20 16.02
CA ILE A 196 -7.50 18.57 15.79
C ILE A 196 -8.90 18.77 16.42
N LYS A 197 -9.79 17.78 16.34
CA LYS A 197 -11.12 17.84 16.98
C LYS A 197 -11.07 17.98 18.51
N GLN A 198 -9.97 17.61 19.17
CA GLN A 198 -9.81 17.81 20.61
C GLN A 198 -9.46 19.27 20.96
N PHE A 199 -8.98 20.05 20.00
CA PHE A 199 -8.59 21.46 20.18
C PHE A 199 -9.58 22.46 19.59
N LEU A 200 -10.62 21.98 18.89
CA LEU A 200 -11.72 22.83 18.40
C LEU A 200 -12.85 22.84 19.44
N PRO A 201 -13.42 24.01 19.76
CA PRO A 201 -14.50 24.15 20.75
C PRO A 201 -15.81 23.48 20.31
#